data_AF-A0A353HBN6-F1
#
_entry.id   AF-A0A353HBN6-F1
#
_cell.length_a   1.000
_cell.length_b   1.000
_cell.length_c   1.000
_cell.angle_alpha   90.00
_cell.angle_beta   90.00
_cell.angle_gamma   90.00
#
_symmetry.space_group_name_H-M   'P 1'
#
loop_
_entity.id
_entity.type
_entity.pdbx_description
1 polymer ?
#
loop_
_entity_poly.entity_id
_entity_poly.type
_entity_poly.pdbx_seq_one_letter_code
_entity_poly.pdbx_strand_id
1 'polypeptide(L)'
;MDLQGVITGAGVGVCRITFTENGVQKIIQVTVLVDYYEITYKYNSPKNDGVVKVAVGEKMSVPDVYVEDGYFIEWFIDEACTVSYNFYDKVENVFTIYGKKFKEVSDGFFGFDDYKPDGVMDSEEEFVRYLDYIYFNQIETDIFVQMNYDEYYNYTKERFTKVLRSSTMPFESLSYATKTVSGKEYVAVFVETKFPKTLKTYKPSSYPEQIYDIEFSKLDNFVSVRSENFDDFKYNKLEKTISVENTNQLFYALEHRVKPIPVKNSGAEIALEKCKAILRRICDDTLTDVEKAKNIYTYLVKNVDYVLPTYRSNSDAMDYDAFYVEGILNNGAGVCDGISKTFSCLMNMEGIRCVRTTSVDHAWNEAFINGKWFTIDATHGNVSTTDGKELLAYNNFMINETIKESYGYADDLRTEIVADGVYDYYANSYFTYNGTTCDYNIGSKEELSYLFRVAKQIALENSQTTFSVNFVLDYDSGTDYSSIVSSAKRKAGMLLTGVSVYLLSETGKPNLVVVFN
;
A
#
# COMPACT_ATOMS: atom_id res chain seq x y z
N MET A 1 -18.66 -26.72 -42.04
CA MET A 1 -19.27 -28.06 -41.92
C MET A 1 -18.99 -28.78 -43.21
N ASP A 2 -18.42 -29.98 -43.16
CA ASP A 2 -18.12 -30.76 -44.37
C ASP A 2 -19.38 -31.44 -44.96
N LEU A 3 -19.19 -32.18 -46.05
CA LEU A 3 -20.25 -32.90 -46.76
C LEU A 3 -20.92 -34.01 -45.92
N GLN A 4 -20.43 -34.29 -44.71
CA GLN A 4 -20.95 -35.31 -43.79
C GLN A 4 -21.64 -34.68 -42.57
N GLY A 5 -21.75 -33.35 -42.51
CA GLY A 5 -22.37 -32.64 -41.39
C GLY A 5 -21.44 -32.43 -40.20
N VAL A 6 -20.13 -32.67 -40.35
CA VAL A 6 -19.14 -32.51 -39.27
C VAL A 6 -18.60 -31.08 -39.26
N ILE A 7 -18.55 -30.46 -38.08
CA ILE A 7 -17.98 -29.12 -37.89
C ILE A 7 -16.45 -29.26 -37.92
N THR A 8 -15.83 -28.86 -39.03
CA THR A 8 -14.39 -29.02 -39.31
C THR A 8 -13.54 -27.78 -39.01
N GLY A 9 -14.14 -26.75 -38.41
CA GLY A 9 -13.46 -25.53 -37.97
C GLY A 9 -14.46 -24.53 -37.38
N ALA A 10 -14.04 -23.80 -36.35
CA ALA A 10 -14.86 -22.82 -35.65
C ALA A 10 -14.21 -21.43 -35.72
N GLY A 11 -14.92 -20.47 -36.31
CA GLY A 11 -14.67 -19.05 -36.07
C GLY A 11 -15.62 -18.56 -34.97
N VAL A 12 -15.23 -17.55 -34.21
CA VAL A 12 -16.06 -16.91 -33.18
C VAL A 12 -17.38 -16.46 -33.82
N GLY A 13 -18.51 -16.77 -33.16
CA GLY A 13 -19.82 -16.32 -33.62
C GLY A 13 -20.96 -17.29 -33.35
N VAL A 14 -22.12 -16.96 -33.91
CA VAL A 14 -23.34 -17.77 -33.79
C VAL A 14 -23.61 -18.48 -35.11
N CYS A 15 -23.59 -19.81 -35.09
CA CYS A 15 -24.03 -20.64 -36.20
C CYS A 15 -25.43 -21.19 -35.90
N ARG A 16 -26.32 -21.14 -36.89
CA ARG A 16 -27.61 -21.84 -36.83
C ARG A 16 -27.59 -22.99 -37.82
N ILE A 17 -27.75 -24.20 -37.29
CA ILE A 17 -27.82 -25.43 -38.07
C ILE A 17 -29.30 -25.80 -38.15
N THR A 18 -29.83 -25.76 -39.36
CA THR A 18 -31.20 -26.19 -39.63
C THR A 18 -31.19 -27.59 -40.22
N PHE A 19 -31.93 -28.51 -39.62
CA PHE A 19 -32.06 -29.89 -40.11
C PHE A 19 -33.51 -30.37 -39.98
N THR A 20 -33.86 -31.43 -40.69
CA THR A 20 -35.21 -32.00 -40.67
C THR A 20 -35.16 -33.38 -40.04
N GLU A 21 -35.93 -33.58 -38.98
CA GLU A 21 -36.08 -34.86 -38.30
C GLU A 21 -37.55 -35.27 -38.34
N ASN A 22 -37.85 -36.43 -38.93
CA ASN A 22 -39.22 -36.95 -39.11
C ASN A 22 -40.19 -35.97 -39.81
N GLY A 23 -39.71 -35.22 -40.80
CA GLY A 23 -40.51 -34.24 -41.55
C GLY A 23 -40.73 -32.90 -40.84
N VAL A 24 -40.17 -32.71 -39.63
CA VAL A 24 -40.23 -31.45 -38.89
C VAL A 24 -38.87 -30.76 -38.93
N GLN A 25 -38.86 -29.48 -39.30
CA GLN A 25 -37.64 -28.66 -39.33
C GLN A 25 -37.26 -28.26 -37.90
N LYS A 26 -36.01 -28.52 -37.51
CA LYS A 26 -35.40 -28.18 -36.24
C LYS A 26 -34.20 -27.27 -36.46
N ILE A 27 -33.93 -26.40 -35.49
CA ILE A 27 -32.81 -25.46 -35.51
C ILE A 27 -31.98 -25.71 -34.25
N ILE A 28 -30.69 -25.95 -34.40
CA ILE A 28 -29.69 -25.92 -33.32
C ILE A 28 -28.89 -24.63 -33.49
N GLN A 29 -28.83 -23.82 -32.44
CA GLN A 29 -27.93 -22.67 -32.37
C GLN A 29 -26.65 -23.10 -31.65
N VAL A 30 -25.51 -22.97 -32.31
CA VAL A 30 -24.18 -23.19 -31.75
C VAL A 30 -23.50 -21.84 -31.63
N THR A 31 -23.13 -21.46 -30.41
CA THR A 31 -22.35 -20.25 -30.15
C THR A 31 -20.92 -20.66 -29.84
N VAL A 32 -19.97 -20.14 -30.63
CA VAL A 32 -18.52 -20.28 -30.38
C VAL A 32 -18.05 -18.96 -29.80
N LEU A 33 -17.62 -18.99 -28.54
CA LEU A 33 -17.13 -17.80 -27.83
C LEU A 33 -15.62 -17.67 -28.00
N VAL A 34 -15.12 -16.45 -27.82
CA VAL A 34 -13.70 -16.21 -27.54
C VAL A 34 -13.46 -16.68 -26.12
N ASP A 35 -12.54 -17.62 -25.91
CA ASP A 35 -12.21 -18.07 -24.56
C ASP A 35 -11.18 -17.12 -23.90
N TYR A 36 -10.44 -16.33 -24.70
CA TYR A 36 -9.45 -15.34 -24.23
C TYR A 36 -9.19 -14.21 -25.22
N TYR A 37 -8.88 -13.02 -24.70
CA TYR A 37 -8.32 -11.89 -25.45
C TYR A 37 -6.79 -11.98 -25.53
N GLU A 38 -6.22 -11.70 -26.71
CA GLU A 38 -4.78 -11.55 -26.90
C GLU A 38 -4.41 -10.07 -26.81
N ILE A 39 -3.91 -9.64 -25.65
CA ILE A 39 -3.52 -8.25 -25.41
C ILE A 39 -2.06 -8.08 -25.79
N THR A 40 -1.78 -7.18 -26.73
CA THR A 40 -0.41 -6.88 -27.14
C THR A 40 0.19 -5.89 -26.16
N TYR A 41 1.46 -6.06 -25.79
CA TYR A 41 2.21 -5.06 -25.04
C TYR A 41 3.47 -4.66 -25.80
N LYS A 42 3.85 -3.38 -25.69
CA LYS A 42 5.03 -2.81 -26.34
C LYS A 42 5.92 -2.07 -25.35
N TYR A 43 7.24 -2.30 -25.40
CA TYR A 43 8.18 -1.63 -24.50
C TYR A 43 9.62 -1.56 -25.06
N ASN A 44 10.19 -0.35 -25.22
CA ASN A 44 11.60 -0.05 -25.53
C ASN A 44 12.25 -0.69 -26.78
N SER A 45 11.76 -1.82 -27.29
CA SER A 45 12.28 -2.54 -28.45
C SER A 45 11.35 -3.70 -28.81
N PRO A 46 11.24 -4.09 -30.09
CA PRO A 46 10.46 -5.27 -30.51
C PRO A 46 10.83 -6.59 -29.82
N LYS A 47 12.00 -6.67 -29.16
CA LYS A 47 12.42 -7.85 -28.38
C LYS A 47 11.68 -8.00 -27.05
N ASN A 48 11.17 -6.90 -26.50
CA ASN A 48 10.41 -6.85 -25.27
C ASN A 48 8.91 -6.71 -25.53
N ASP A 49 8.49 -6.62 -26.80
CA ASP A 49 7.08 -6.65 -27.17
C ASP A 49 6.56 -8.09 -27.05
N GLY A 50 5.28 -8.24 -26.73
CA GLY A 50 4.69 -9.56 -26.62
C GLY A 50 3.18 -9.54 -26.53
N VAL A 51 2.62 -10.68 -26.13
CA VAL A 51 1.18 -10.89 -26.00
C VAL A 51 0.88 -11.57 -24.67
N VAL A 52 -0.08 -11.04 -23.93
CA VAL A 52 -0.69 -11.68 -22.76
C VAL A 52 -2.05 -12.23 -23.16
N LYS A 53 -2.31 -13.51 -22.85
CA LYS A 53 -3.62 -14.13 -23.05
C LYS A 53 -4.45 -13.97 -21.78
N VAL A 54 -5.60 -13.32 -21.90
CA VAL A 54 -6.49 -13.04 -20.77
C VAL A 54 -7.83 -13.69 -21.03
N ALA A 55 -8.26 -14.62 -20.17
CA ALA A 55 -9.57 -15.24 -20.34
C ALA A 55 -10.70 -14.18 -20.29
N VAL A 56 -11.78 -14.41 -21.04
CA VAL A 56 -12.87 -13.43 -21.10
C VAL A 56 -13.48 -13.23 -19.71
N GLY A 57 -13.56 -11.97 -19.27
CA GLY A 57 -14.08 -11.60 -17.96
C GLY A 57 -13.03 -11.60 -16.84
N GLU A 58 -11.78 -11.96 -17.15
CA GLU A 58 -10.64 -11.89 -16.23
C GLU A 58 -9.88 -10.57 -16.35
N LYS A 59 -9.05 -10.30 -15.33
CA LYS A 59 -8.10 -9.19 -15.31
C LYS A 59 -6.78 -9.62 -15.94
N MET A 60 -6.04 -8.66 -16.49
CA MET A 60 -4.72 -8.92 -17.04
C MET A 60 -3.66 -8.91 -15.94
N SER A 61 -2.67 -9.80 -16.01
CA SER A 61 -1.44 -9.68 -15.20
C SER A 61 -0.49 -8.64 -15.80
N VAL A 62 0.27 -7.95 -14.97
CA VAL A 62 1.33 -7.05 -15.44
C VAL A 62 2.29 -7.82 -16.35
N PRO A 63 2.65 -7.30 -17.55
CA PRO A 63 3.61 -7.97 -18.39
C PRO A 63 4.97 -8.11 -17.69
N ASP A 64 5.51 -9.33 -17.69
CA ASP A 64 6.83 -9.63 -17.14
C ASP A 64 7.91 -9.19 -18.14
N VAL A 65 8.44 -7.99 -17.92
CA VAL A 65 9.43 -7.35 -18.79
C VAL A 65 10.61 -6.89 -17.94
N TYR A 66 11.82 -7.15 -18.41
CA TYR A 66 13.03 -6.68 -17.74
C TYR A 66 13.07 -5.16 -17.66
N VAL A 67 13.35 -4.65 -16.45
CA VAL A 67 13.58 -3.24 -16.17
C VAL A 67 14.96 -3.10 -15.54
N GLU A 68 15.73 -2.11 -15.98
CA GLU A 68 17.02 -1.77 -15.37
C GLU A 68 16.82 -1.34 -13.90
N ASP A 69 17.83 -1.61 -13.06
CA ASP A 69 17.81 -1.23 -11.65
C ASP A 69 17.59 0.28 -11.46
N GLY A 70 16.78 0.64 -10.46
CA GLY A 70 16.40 2.03 -10.18
C GLY A 70 15.28 2.57 -11.08
N TYR A 71 14.60 1.72 -11.84
CA TYR A 71 13.47 2.11 -12.67
C TYR A 71 12.28 1.16 -12.53
N PHE A 72 11.09 1.67 -12.86
CA PHE A 72 9.86 0.90 -13.01
C PHE A 72 9.18 1.17 -14.35
N ILE A 73 8.20 0.35 -14.70
CA ILE A 73 7.34 0.56 -15.86
C ILE A 73 5.92 0.84 -15.40
N GLU A 74 5.34 1.92 -15.92
CA GLU A 74 3.90 2.12 -15.94
C GLU A 74 3.38 1.82 -17.36
N TRP A 75 2.17 1.28 -17.43
CA TRP A 75 1.56 0.81 -18.66
C TRP A 75 0.39 1.70 -19.05
N PHE A 76 0.28 2.03 -20.34
CA PHE A 76 -0.69 2.96 -20.89
C PHE A 76 -1.50 2.31 -22.00
N ILE A 77 -2.76 2.69 -22.18
CA ILE A 77 -3.63 2.15 -23.25
C ILE A 77 -3.39 2.84 -24.60
N ASP A 78 -2.65 3.95 -24.61
CA ASP A 78 -2.31 4.74 -25.79
C ASP A 78 -0.79 4.86 -26.01
N GLU A 79 -0.38 4.96 -27.27
CA GLU A 79 1.04 5.04 -27.65
C GLU A 79 1.73 6.32 -27.15
N ALA A 80 0.96 7.41 -26.95
CA ALA A 80 1.50 8.65 -26.41
C ALA A 80 1.76 8.58 -24.88
N CYS A 81 1.37 7.47 -24.24
CA CYS A 81 1.50 7.23 -22.80
C CYS A 81 0.84 8.35 -21.97
N THR A 82 -0.42 8.62 -22.26
CA THR A 82 -1.21 9.70 -21.62
C THR A 82 -2.38 9.19 -20.78
N VAL A 83 -2.87 7.98 -21.06
CA VAL A 83 -3.96 7.31 -20.36
C VAL A 83 -3.44 6.00 -19.80
N SER A 84 -3.21 5.98 -18.50
CA SER A 84 -2.67 4.80 -17.83
C SER A 84 -3.68 3.65 -17.80
N TYR A 85 -3.18 2.42 -17.88
CA TYR A 85 -3.97 1.21 -17.83
C TYR A 85 -4.10 0.71 -16.39
N ASN A 86 -5.33 0.43 -15.96
CA ASN A 86 -5.60 -0.14 -14.65
C ASN A 86 -5.69 -1.67 -14.71
N PHE A 87 -4.74 -2.36 -14.10
CA PHE A 87 -4.69 -3.84 -14.05
C PHE A 87 -5.78 -4.47 -13.18
N TYR A 88 -6.54 -3.68 -12.43
CA TYR A 88 -7.67 -4.16 -11.63
C TYR A 88 -8.99 -4.20 -12.41
N ASP A 89 -9.02 -3.61 -13.61
CA ASP A 89 -10.19 -3.66 -14.48
C ASP A 89 -10.22 -4.95 -15.31
N LYS A 90 -11.43 -5.48 -15.53
CA LYS A 90 -11.62 -6.65 -16.40
C LYS A 90 -11.30 -6.28 -17.84
N VAL A 91 -10.70 -7.23 -18.55
CA VAL A 91 -10.45 -7.07 -19.98
C VAL A 91 -11.73 -7.39 -20.75
N GLU A 92 -12.26 -6.40 -21.46
CA GLU A 92 -13.52 -6.53 -22.21
C GLU A 92 -13.33 -6.64 -23.72
N ASN A 93 -12.15 -6.30 -24.24
CA ASN A 93 -11.84 -6.30 -25.67
C ASN A 93 -10.32 -6.45 -25.90
N VAL A 94 -9.94 -6.67 -27.16
CA VAL A 94 -8.53 -6.65 -27.58
C VAL A 94 -8.04 -5.20 -27.70
N PHE A 95 -6.84 -4.94 -27.18
CA PHE A 95 -6.14 -3.65 -27.29
C PHE A 95 -4.61 -3.86 -27.21
N THR A 96 -3.86 -2.76 -27.26
CA THR A 96 -2.41 -2.74 -27.03
C THR A 96 -2.10 -1.84 -25.85
N ILE A 97 -1.19 -2.26 -24.97
CA ILE A 97 -0.61 -1.40 -23.93
C ILE A 97 0.84 -1.04 -24.24
N TYR A 98 1.25 0.13 -23.77
CA TYR A 98 2.55 0.73 -24.02
C TYR A 98 3.24 0.99 -22.69
N GLY A 99 4.40 0.37 -22.49
CA GLY A 99 5.20 0.55 -21.29
C GLY A 99 6.05 1.81 -21.42
N LYS A 100 5.99 2.69 -20.42
CA LYS A 100 6.90 3.83 -20.28
C LYS A 100 7.73 3.65 -19.02
N LYS A 101 9.05 3.84 -19.15
CA LYS A 101 10.02 3.72 -18.07
C LYS A 101 9.99 4.99 -17.22
N PHE A 102 9.93 4.84 -15.90
CA PHE A 102 10.01 5.93 -14.93
C PHE A 102 11.14 5.65 -13.96
N LYS A 103 11.88 6.70 -13.58
CA LYS A 103 12.90 6.59 -12.54
C LYS A 103 12.19 6.33 -11.21
N GLU A 104 12.76 5.46 -10.38
CA GLU A 104 12.34 5.37 -8.98
C GLU A 104 12.44 6.76 -8.31
N VAL A 105 11.68 6.95 -7.23
CA VAL A 105 11.75 8.14 -6.35
C VAL A 105 13.20 8.45 -6.01
N SER A 106 13.52 9.74 -5.80
CA SER A 106 14.85 10.27 -5.46
C SER A 106 15.74 9.26 -4.74
N ASP A 107 16.97 9.08 -5.23
CA ASP A 107 18.00 8.21 -4.62
C ASP A 107 18.48 8.73 -3.24
N GLY A 108 17.92 9.86 -2.77
CA GLY A 108 18.37 10.52 -1.56
C GLY A 108 19.86 10.86 -1.62
N PHE A 109 20.53 10.85 -0.48
CA PHE A 109 21.98 11.11 -0.47
C PHE A 109 22.82 10.02 -1.13
N PHE A 110 22.23 8.85 -1.45
CA PHE A 110 22.92 7.80 -2.20
C PHE A 110 23.13 8.13 -3.68
N GLY A 111 22.57 9.26 -4.14
CA GLY A 111 22.86 9.85 -5.44
C GLY A 111 24.18 10.64 -5.49
N PHE A 112 24.85 10.88 -4.35
CA PHE A 112 26.20 11.45 -4.32
C PHE A 112 27.28 10.40 -4.61
N ASP A 113 28.39 10.83 -5.21
CA ASP A 113 29.61 10.04 -5.30
C ASP A 113 30.12 9.67 -3.90
N ASP A 114 30.45 8.40 -3.69
CA ASP A 114 30.83 7.84 -2.38
C ASP A 114 29.86 8.17 -1.22
N TYR A 115 28.60 8.48 -1.55
CA TYR A 115 27.55 8.91 -0.63
C TYR A 115 27.89 10.16 0.18
N LYS A 116 28.66 11.09 -0.39
CA LYS A 116 29.09 12.33 0.29
C LYS A 116 28.95 13.56 -0.60
N PRO A 117 28.50 14.70 -0.05
CA PRO A 117 28.50 15.96 -0.79
C PRO A 117 29.93 16.38 -1.13
N ASP A 118 30.13 16.97 -2.31
CA ASP A 118 31.43 17.44 -2.80
C ASP A 118 31.78 18.86 -2.29
N GLY A 119 30.87 19.50 -1.55
CA GLY A 119 31.00 20.84 -1.01
C GLY A 119 30.33 21.92 -1.85
N VAL A 120 29.69 21.55 -2.96
CA VAL A 120 28.83 22.41 -3.79
C VAL A 120 27.47 21.73 -3.96
N MET A 121 26.41 22.53 -4.08
CA MET A 121 25.09 22.05 -4.49
C MET A 121 24.69 22.83 -5.73
N ASP A 122 24.44 22.12 -6.82
CA ASP A 122 24.10 22.66 -8.14
C ASP A 122 22.59 22.58 -8.44
N SER A 123 21.77 22.11 -7.48
CA SER A 123 20.31 22.11 -7.58
C SER A 123 19.60 22.05 -6.22
N GLU A 124 18.30 22.35 -6.19
CA GLU A 124 17.46 22.13 -5.00
C GLU A 124 17.34 20.64 -4.64
N GLU A 125 17.36 19.75 -5.63
CA GLU A 125 17.39 18.29 -5.41
C GLU A 125 18.66 17.88 -4.65
N GLU A 126 19.83 18.38 -5.05
CA GLU A 126 21.08 18.16 -4.32
C GLU A 126 21.05 18.75 -2.92
N PHE A 127 20.34 19.87 -2.71
CA PHE A 127 20.14 20.39 -1.37
C PHE A 127 19.34 19.40 -0.49
N VAL A 128 18.24 18.84 -1.00
CA VAL A 128 17.49 17.80 -0.28
C VAL A 128 18.37 16.58 0.03
N ARG A 129 19.20 16.14 -0.92
CA ARG A 129 20.17 15.05 -0.70
C ARG A 129 21.20 15.39 0.39
N TYR A 130 21.68 16.63 0.42
CA TYR A 130 22.57 17.12 1.47
C TYR A 130 21.88 17.10 2.84
N LEU A 131 20.60 17.48 2.94
CA LEU A 131 19.85 17.39 4.18
C LEU A 131 19.74 15.94 4.67
N ASP A 132 19.37 15.02 3.77
CA ASP A 132 19.33 13.60 4.08
C ASP A 132 20.69 13.07 4.58
N TYR A 133 21.80 13.50 3.95
CA TYR A 133 23.15 13.15 4.38
C TYR A 133 23.45 13.65 5.80
N ILE A 134 23.13 14.91 6.10
CA ILE A 134 23.33 15.52 7.43
C ILE A 134 22.56 14.74 8.50
N TYR A 135 21.29 14.43 8.23
CA TYR A 135 20.45 13.67 9.15
C TYR A 135 20.92 12.23 9.33
N PHE A 136 21.14 11.50 8.23
CA PHE A 136 21.53 10.10 8.28
C PHE A 136 22.82 9.92 9.09
N ASN A 137 23.79 10.82 8.91
CA ASN A 137 25.07 10.79 9.61
C ASN A 137 25.04 11.52 10.97
N GLN A 138 23.92 12.12 11.37
CA GLN A 138 23.75 12.89 12.60
C GLN A 138 24.84 13.95 12.81
N ILE A 139 25.08 14.77 11.78
CA ILE A 139 26.15 15.79 11.78
C ILE A 139 25.70 17.01 12.59
N GLU A 140 26.41 17.29 13.70
CA GLU A 140 26.13 18.38 14.66
C GLU A 140 27.00 19.64 14.44
N THR A 141 27.77 19.68 13.36
CA THR A 141 28.75 20.75 13.12
C THR A 141 28.43 21.52 11.86
N ASP A 142 28.60 22.84 11.91
CA ASP A 142 28.40 23.75 10.79
C ASP A 142 29.45 23.52 9.69
N ILE A 143 29.10 22.67 8.71
CA ILE A 143 29.89 22.49 7.49
C ILE A 143 29.20 23.30 6.39
N PHE A 144 29.85 24.38 5.95
CA PHE A 144 29.32 25.25 4.91
C PHE A 144 29.54 24.65 3.52
N VAL A 145 28.45 24.49 2.78
CA VAL A 145 28.38 24.00 1.39
C VAL A 145 27.94 25.15 0.49
N GLN A 146 28.58 25.30 -0.68
CA GLN A 146 28.26 26.38 -1.62
C GLN A 146 26.91 26.08 -2.31
N MET A 147 26.00 27.05 -2.35
CA MET A 147 24.79 26.96 -3.18
C MET A 147 25.08 27.61 -4.54
N ASN A 148 25.02 26.81 -5.59
CA ASN A 148 25.45 27.16 -6.94
C ASN A 148 24.34 26.90 -7.99
N TYR A 149 23.12 27.35 -7.68
CA TYR A 149 21.98 27.23 -8.59
C TYR A 149 21.11 28.49 -8.56
N ASP A 150 20.54 28.85 -9.71
CA ASP A 150 19.89 30.14 -9.93
C ASP A 150 18.66 30.35 -9.04
N GLU A 151 17.93 29.28 -8.74
CA GLU A 151 16.73 29.35 -7.89
C GLU A 151 17.07 29.84 -6.48
N TYR A 152 18.30 29.63 -5.99
CA TYR A 152 18.70 30.04 -4.64
C TYR A 152 18.48 31.53 -4.37
N TYR A 153 18.78 32.40 -5.33
CA TYR A 153 18.62 33.85 -5.17
C TYR A 153 17.17 34.28 -4.91
N ASN A 154 16.20 33.40 -5.16
CA ASN A 154 14.78 33.63 -4.94
C ASN A 154 14.23 32.92 -3.68
N TYR A 155 15.09 32.37 -2.81
CA TYR A 155 14.62 31.70 -1.60
C TYR A 155 14.09 32.73 -0.59
N THR A 156 12.77 32.75 -0.42
CA THR A 156 12.16 33.32 0.76
C THR A 156 12.45 32.41 1.97
N LYS A 157 12.34 32.96 3.19
CA LYS A 157 12.41 32.15 4.43
C LYS A 157 11.44 30.95 4.39
N GLU A 158 10.28 31.14 3.75
CA GLU A 158 9.28 30.12 3.54
C GLU A 158 9.75 29.02 2.58
N ARG A 159 10.30 29.37 1.40
CA ARG A 159 10.86 28.39 0.47
C ARG A 159 12.00 27.60 1.12
N PHE A 160 12.88 28.27 1.85
CA PHE A 160 13.96 27.61 2.58
C PHE A 160 13.40 26.62 3.61
N THR A 161 12.36 27.01 4.36
CA THR A 161 11.67 26.10 5.30
C THR A 161 11.02 24.92 4.58
N LYS A 162 10.46 25.13 3.38
CA LYS A 162 9.91 24.05 2.56
C LYS A 162 10.98 23.04 2.14
N VAL A 163 12.13 23.51 1.65
CA VAL A 163 13.25 22.62 1.27
C VAL A 163 13.78 21.85 2.47
N LEU A 164 13.88 22.48 3.64
CA LEU A 164 14.23 21.77 4.89
C LEU A 164 13.25 20.62 5.21
N ARG A 165 11.97 20.77 4.87
CA ARG A 165 10.92 19.77 5.08
C ARG A 165 10.87 18.71 3.98
N SER A 166 11.42 18.97 2.80
CA SER A 166 11.49 18.02 1.68
C SER A 166 12.50 16.87 1.89
N SER A 167 13.29 16.92 2.97
CA SER A 167 14.10 15.78 3.43
C SER A 167 13.27 14.50 3.47
N THR A 168 13.81 13.43 2.88
CA THR A 168 13.17 12.11 2.90
C THR A 168 13.47 11.35 4.20
N MET A 169 14.49 11.80 4.95
CA MET A 169 14.69 11.40 6.35
C MET A 169 13.56 11.95 7.26
N PRO A 170 13.11 11.18 8.28
CA PRO A 170 12.13 11.66 9.25
C PRO A 170 12.66 12.90 9.97
N PHE A 171 11.91 14.00 9.89
CA PHE A 171 12.37 15.33 10.30
C PHE A 171 12.66 15.40 11.81
N GLU A 172 13.93 15.63 12.15
CA GLU A 172 14.37 16.04 13.49
C GLU A 172 14.62 17.56 13.49
N SER A 173 14.90 18.15 14.65
CA SER A 173 15.18 19.59 14.72
C SER A 173 16.50 19.92 14.01
N LEU A 174 16.42 20.59 12.85
CA LEU A 174 17.57 21.16 12.16
C LEU A 174 17.74 22.62 12.46
N SER A 175 19.01 23.01 12.60
CA SER A 175 19.44 24.40 12.51
C SER A 175 20.20 24.63 11.22
N TYR A 176 20.20 25.90 10.78
CA TYR A 176 20.98 26.31 9.63
C TYR A 176 21.61 27.68 9.84
N ALA A 177 22.75 27.89 9.18
CA ALA A 177 23.41 29.17 9.08
C ALA A 177 23.74 29.45 7.61
N THR A 178 23.68 30.71 7.19
CA THR A 178 24.08 31.14 5.86
C THR A 178 25.22 32.15 5.94
N LYS A 179 26.06 32.19 4.89
CA LYS A 179 27.08 33.24 4.74
C LYS A 179 27.39 33.51 3.27
N THR A 180 27.76 34.76 2.99
CA THR A 180 28.28 35.18 1.69
C THR A 180 29.80 35.33 1.75
N VAL A 181 30.53 34.68 0.85
CA VAL A 181 32.00 34.83 0.72
C VAL A 181 32.34 35.10 -0.74
N SER A 182 32.96 36.25 -1.02
CA SER A 182 33.35 36.67 -2.38
C SER A 182 32.20 36.61 -3.40
N GLY A 183 30.99 36.99 -2.99
CA GLY A 183 29.79 36.98 -3.84
C GLY A 183 29.18 35.59 -4.06
N LYS A 184 29.71 34.54 -3.41
CA LYS A 184 29.12 33.19 -3.40
C LYS A 184 28.40 32.94 -2.09
N GLU A 185 27.29 32.23 -2.17
CA GLU A 185 26.41 31.95 -1.03
C GLU A 185 26.65 30.53 -0.51
N TYR A 186 26.65 30.39 0.81
CA TYR A 186 26.89 29.12 1.48
C TYR A 186 25.84 28.89 2.55
N VAL A 187 25.49 27.62 2.73
CA VAL A 187 24.63 27.16 3.81
C VAL A 187 25.35 26.09 4.62
N ALA A 188 25.20 26.12 5.93
CA ALA A 188 25.52 25.01 6.81
C ALA A 188 24.21 24.54 7.44
N VAL A 189 23.98 23.24 7.43
CA VAL A 189 22.85 22.60 8.11
C VAL A 189 23.40 21.55 9.07
N PHE A 190 22.82 21.45 10.26
CA PHE A 190 23.24 20.51 11.28
C PHE A 190 22.07 20.11 12.17
N VAL A 191 22.15 18.90 12.74
CA VAL A 191 21.15 18.39 13.69
C VAL A 191 21.35 19.06 15.05
N GLU A 192 20.27 19.57 15.64
CA GLU A 192 20.30 20.14 17.00
C GLU A 192 20.23 19.06 18.08
N THR A 193 19.52 17.98 17.78
CA THR A 193 19.29 16.85 18.69
C THR A 193 19.54 15.57 17.92
N LYS A 194 20.42 14.72 18.45
CA LYS A 194 20.71 13.39 17.91
C LYS A 194 19.57 12.41 18.16
N PHE A 195 19.54 11.37 17.33
CA PHE A 195 18.75 10.18 17.61
C PHE A 195 19.03 9.70 19.05
N PRO A 196 17.99 9.55 19.90
CA PRO A 196 18.20 9.22 21.30
C PRO A 196 18.91 7.89 21.47
N LYS A 197 19.99 7.86 22.27
CA LYS A 197 20.68 6.61 22.64
C LYS A 197 19.75 5.64 23.39
N THR A 198 18.76 6.19 24.08
CA THR A 198 17.73 5.45 24.81
C THR A 198 16.39 6.14 24.58
N LEU A 199 15.43 5.40 24.03
CA LEU A 199 14.07 5.89 23.85
C LEU A 199 13.25 5.71 25.13
N LYS A 200 12.43 6.69 25.44
CA LYS A 200 11.41 6.61 26.48
C LYS A 200 10.27 5.75 25.96
N THR A 201 10.00 4.66 26.65
CA THR A 201 8.89 3.80 26.28
C THR A 201 7.57 4.39 26.74
N TYR A 202 6.66 4.58 25.80
CA TYR A 202 5.27 4.81 26.13
C TYR A 202 4.55 3.46 26.27
N LYS A 203 3.98 3.20 27.45
CA LYS A 203 3.06 2.07 27.67
C LYS A 203 1.67 2.63 27.93
N PRO A 204 0.68 2.39 27.06
CA PRO A 204 -0.69 2.80 27.35
C PRO A 204 -1.20 2.09 28.62
N SER A 205 -2.10 2.75 29.35
CA SER A 205 -2.73 2.18 30.55
C SER A 205 -3.72 1.05 30.24
N SER A 206 -4.22 1.02 29.00
CA SER A 206 -5.10 -0.01 28.46
C SER A 206 -5.03 0.05 26.94
N TYR A 207 -5.13 -1.11 26.31
CA TYR A 207 -5.28 -1.22 24.87
C TYR A 207 -6.77 -1.36 24.52
N PRO A 208 -7.27 -0.72 23.46
CA PRO A 208 -8.64 -0.93 23.00
C PRO A 208 -8.86 -2.42 22.69
N GLU A 209 -10.04 -2.93 23.05
CA GLU A 209 -10.40 -4.29 22.71
C GLU A 209 -10.72 -4.34 21.20
N GLN A 210 -10.01 -5.17 20.45
CA GLN A 210 -10.31 -5.38 19.04
C GLN A 210 -11.43 -6.40 18.85
N ILE A 211 -12.42 -6.05 18.02
CA ILE A 211 -13.41 -7.01 17.53
C ILE A 211 -12.88 -7.63 16.24
N TYR A 212 -12.82 -8.95 16.21
CA TYR A 212 -12.33 -9.69 15.04
C TYR A 212 -13.29 -9.57 13.86
N ASP A 213 -12.77 -9.06 12.73
CA ASP A 213 -13.46 -9.14 11.45
C ASP A 213 -13.50 -10.59 10.95
N ILE A 214 -14.59 -10.99 10.30
CA ILE A 214 -14.77 -12.38 9.91
C ILE A 214 -13.90 -12.78 8.71
N GLU A 215 -13.57 -11.83 7.83
CA GLU A 215 -12.54 -12.05 6.82
C GLU A 215 -11.20 -12.32 7.51
N PHE A 216 -10.95 -11.61 8.63
CA PHE A 216 -9.79 -11.84 9.48
C PHE A 216 -9.82 -13.20 10.22
N SER A 217 -10.98 -13.74 10.59
CA SER A 217 -11.03 -15.08 11.21
C SER A 217 -10.64 -16.24 10.26
N LYS A 218 -10.49 -15.95 8.95
CA LYS A 218 -9.78 -16.82 8.00
C LYS A 218 -8.25 -16.63 8.03
N LEU A 219 -7.77 -15.48 8.48
CA LEU A 219 -6.37 -15.03 8.56
C LEU A 219 -5.70 -15.33 9.91
N ASP A 220 -6.38 -15.91 10.90
CA ASP A 220 -5.73 -16.28 12.18
C ASP A 220 -4.62 -17.32 12.01
N ASN A 221 -4.50 -17.92 10.83
CA ASN A 221 -3.23 -18.42 10.33
C ASN A 221 -2.89 -17.62 9.07
N PHE A 222 -2.18 -16.50 9.17
CA PHE A 222 -1.43 -16.02 8.01
C PHE A 222 -0.64 -17.23 7.48
N VAL A 223 -1.06 -17.80 6.34
CA VAL A 223 -0.51 -19.07 5.85
C VAL A 223 0.65 -18.69 4.94
N SER A 224 1.79 -18.42 5.57
CA SER A 224 3.05 -18.35 4.85
C SER A 224 3.65 -19.75 4.73
N VAL A 225 4.14 -20.09 3.54
CA VAL A 225 4.92 -21.32 3.33
C VAL A 225 6.40 -21.17 3.67
N ARG A 226 6.85 -19.99 4.11
CA ARG A 226 8.25 -19.77 4.51
C ARG A 226 8.59 -20.52 5.79
N SER A 227 9.81 -21.06 5.86
CA SER A 227 10.33 -21.68 7.07
C SER A 227 10.69 -20.64 8.14
N GLU A 228 10.79 -21.08 9.39
CA GLU A 228 11.19 -20.23 10.53
C GLU A 228 12.58 -19.58 10.33
N ASN A 229 13.45 -20.20 9.53
CA ASN A 229 14.80 -19.74 9.22
C ASN A 229 14.94 -19.13 7.81
N PHE A 230 13.85 -18.82 7.12
CA PHE A 230 13.89 -18.18 5.81
C PHE A 230 14.63 -16.84 5.86
N ASP A 231 15.55 -16.60 4.93
CA ASP A 231 16.31 -15.34 4.87
C ASP A 231 16.52 -14.81 3.44
N ASP A 232 15.95 -15.43 2.40
CA ASP A 232 16.05 -14.92 1.01
C ASP A 232 15.04 -13.80 0.73
N PHE A 233 14.97 -12.80 1.61
CA PHE A 233 14.16 -11.60 1.40
C PHE A 233 14.66 -10.78 0.21
N LYS A 234 13.77 -10.07 -0.49
CA LYS A 234 14.13 -9.37 -1.73
C LYS A 234 15.19 -8.30 -1.52
N TYR A 235 15.19 -7.62 -0.38
CA TYR A 235 16.21 -6.60 -0.07
C TYR A 235 17.65 -7.15 -0.02
N ASN A 236 17.84 -8.47 0.20
CA ASN A 236 19.18 -9.05 0.21
C ASN A 236 19.89 -9.04 -1.15
N LYS A 237 19.10 -8.86 -2.22
CA LYS A 237 19.54 -8.84 -3.63
C LYS A 237 19.93 -7.44 -4.11
N LEU A 238 19.74 -6.41 -3.29
CA LEU A 238 20.14 -5.04 -3.59
C LEU A 238 21.68 -4.93 -3.63
N GLU A 239 22.19 -4.24 -4.65
CA GLU A 239 23.63 -4.12 -4.90
C GLU A 239 24.32 -3.11 -3.98
N LYS A 240 23.71 -1.93 -3.81
CA LYS A 240 24.22 -0.87 -2.93
C LYS A 240 24.05 -1.29 -1.47
N THR A 241 25.06 -0.99 -0.64
CA THR A 241 25.05 -1.29 0.81
C THR A 241 25.38 -0.07 1.65
N ILE A 242 24.85 0.02 2.87
CA ILE A 242 25.21 1.05 3.85
C ILE A 242 25.19 0.50 5.28
N SER A 243 26.11 0.95 6.14
CA SER A 243 26.06 0.61 7.56
C SER A 243 24.95 1.38 8.27
N VAL A 244 24.17 0.71 9.13
CA VAL A 244 23.07 1.33 9.89
C VAL A 244 23.13 0.95 11.37
N GLU A 245 22.87 1.92 12.26
CA GLU A 245 22.90 1.74 13.71
C GLU A 245 21.50 1.91 14.35
N ASN A 246 20.70 2.87 13.87
CA ASN A 246 19.35 3.11 14.39
C ASN A 246 18.24 2.81 13.35
N THR A 247 16.99 2.82 13.79
CA THR A 247 15.85 2.47 12.94
C THR A 247 15.49 3.52 11.90
N ASN A 248 15.80 4.81 12.12
CA ASN A 248 15.64 5.83 11.09
C ASN A 248 16.60 5.57 9.92
N GLN A 249 17.86 5.21 10.20
CA GLN A 249 18.83 4.80 9.17
C GLN A 249 18.42 3.50 8.47
N LEU A 250 17.90 2.52 9.22
CA LEU A 250 17.37 1.27 8.65
C LEU A 250 16.21 1.54 7.68
N PHE A 251 15.22 2.31 8.13
CA PHE A 251 14.06 2.72 7.34
C PHE A 251 14.51 3.45 6.07
N TYR A 252 15.39 4.43 6.20
CA TYR A 252 15.90 5.20 5.08
C TYR A 252 16.61 4.32 4.04
N ALA A 253 17.52 3.45 4.49
CA ALA A 253 18.22 2.54 3.58
C ALA A 253 17.24 1.65 2.80
N LEU A 254 16.26 1.04 3.49
CA LEU A 254 15.26 0.19 2.84
C LEU A 254 14.36 0.96 1.88
N GLU A 255 13.88 2.15 2.26
CA GLU A 255 13.07 3.01 1.40
C GLU A 255 13.83 3.43 0.14
N HIS A 256 15.14 3.65 0.24
CA HIS A 256 15.99 4.04 -0.89
C HIS A 256 16.64 2.87 -1.61
N ARG A 257 16.15 1.64 -1.40
CA ARG A 257 16.64 0.42 -2.08
C ARG A 257 18.14 0.18 -1.89
N VAL A 258 18.67 0.57 -0.73
CA VAL A 258 20.03 0.27 -0.31
C VAL A 258 19.99 -0.82 0.74
N LYS A 259 20.77 -1.88 0.56
CA LYS A 259 20.87 -2.98 1.52
C LYS A 259 21.44 -2.47 2.85
N PRO A 260 20.67 -2.47 3.95
CA PRO A 260 21.21 -2.12 5.25
C PRO A 260 22.15 -3.22 5.74
N ILE A 261 23.28 -2.80 6.31
CA ILE A 261 24.23 -3.63 7.05
C ILE A 261 24.18 -3.18 8.51
N PRO A 262 23.34 -3.81 9.35
CA PRO A 262 23.20 -3.37 10.72
C PRO A 262 24.47 -3.56 11.54
N VAL A 263 24.82 -2.57 12.35
CA VAL A 263 25.83 -2.69 13.40
C VAL A 263 25.35 -3.72 14.43
N LYS A 264 26.24 -4.61 14.89
CA LYS A 264 25.90 -5.66 15.85
C LYS A 264 25.34 -5.09 17.16
N ASN A 265 24.26 -5.68 17.65
CA ASN A 265 23.47 -5.28 18.83
C ASN A 265 22.85 -3.88 18.75
N SER A 266 22.75 -3.30 17.55
CA SER A 266 22.14 -1.98 17.35
C SER A 266 20.61 -2.06 17.30
N GLY A 267 19.95 -0.92 17.43
CA GLY A 267 18.49 -0.83 17.26
C GLY A 267 18.06 -1.27 15.85
N ALA A 268 18.89 -0.97 14.85
CA ALA A 268 18.67 -1.42 13.47
C ALA A 268 18.74 -2.95 13.31
N GLU A 269 19.70 -3.63 13.96
CA GLU A 269 19.80 -5.10 13.87
C GLU A 269 18.57 -5.77 14.48
N ILE A 270 18.17 -5.32 15.67
CA ILE A 270 17.02 -5.86 16.40
C ILE A 270 15.73 -5.62 15.60
N ALA A 271 15.54 -4.42 15.06
CA ALA A 271 14.36 -4.09 14.27
C ALA A 271 14.30 -4.90 12.97
N LEU A 272 15.41 -5.04 12.25
CA LEU A 272 15.47 -5.82 11.02
C LEU A 272 15.07 -7.29 11.27
N GLU A 273 15.60 -7.92 12.31
CA GLU A 273 15.25 -9.31 12.65
C GLU A 273 13.78 -9.47 13.06
N LYS A 274 13.20 -8.47 13.74
CA LYS A 274 11.76 -8.46 14.05
C LYS A 274 10.90 -8.31 12.80
N CYS A 275 11.28 -7.45 11.86
CA CYS A 275 10.60 -7.35 10.57
C CYS A 275 10.66 -8.69 9.82
N LYS A 276 11.81 -9.34 9.78
CA LYS A 276 11.94 -10.69 9.18
C LYS A 276 11.00 -11.70 9.84
N ALA A 277 10.95 -11.72 11.18
CA ALA A 277 10.07 -12.64 11.91
C ALA A 277 8.59 -12.42 11.57
N ILE A 278 8.15 -11.17 11.44
CA ILE A 278 6.79 -10.82 10.99
C ILE A 278 6.56 -11.32 9.56
N LEU A 279 7.44 -10.95 8.63
CA LEU A 279 7.29 -11.30 7.21
C LEU A 279 7.34 -12.81 6.94
N ARG A 280 8.10 -13.59 7.73
CA ARG A 280 8.07 -15.06 7.66
C ARG A 280 6.69 -15.62 7.97
N ARG A 281 5.95 -14.98 8.89
CA ARG A 281 4.61 -15.41 9.28
C ARG A 281 3.54 -14.94 8.30
N ILE A 282 3.67 -13.72 7.77
CA ILE A 282 2.57 -13.06 7.05
C ILE A 282 2.71 -13.01 5.53
N CYS A 283 3.89 -13.27 4.98
CA CYS A 283 4.15 -13.20 3.55
C CYS A 283 4.94 -14.41 3.06
N ASP A 284 4.69 -14.80 1.81
CA ASP A 284 5.55 -15.70 1.06
C ASP A 284 5.59 -15.34 -0.43
N ASP A 285 6.40 -16.06 -1.21
CA ASP A 285 6.64 -15.76 -2.62
C ASP A 285 5.54 -16.29 -3.56
N THR A 286 4.50 -16.96 -3.03
CA THR A 286 3.30 -17.34 -3.78
C THR A 286 2.23 -16.25 -3.78
N LEU A 287 2.32 -15.30 -2.84
CA LEU A 287 1.42 -14.15 -2.75
C LEU A 287 1.80 -13.07 -3.77
N THR A 288 0.77 -12.44 -4.33
CA THR A 288 0.89 -11.21 -5.12
C THR A 288 1.30 -10.02 -4.25
N ASP A 289 1.81 -8.96 -4.88
CA ASP A 289 2.17 -7.73 -4.16
C ASP A 289 0.98 -7.10 -3.41
N VAL A 290 -0.23 -7.18 -3.98
CA VAL A 290 -1.47 -6.73 -3.33
C VAL A 290 -1.77 -7.56 -2.08
N GLU A 291 -1.63 -8.89 -2.14
CA GLU A 291 -1.86 -9.77 -0.99
C GLU A 291 -0.82 -9.55 0.11
N LYS A 292 0.44 -9.34 -0.26
CA LYS A 292 1.50 -8.97 0.70
C LYS A 292 1.22 -7.62 1.36
N ALA A 293 0.86 -6.61 0.57
CA ALA A 293 0.49 -5.29 1.08
C ALA A 293 -0.70 -5.37 2.05
N LYS A 294 -1.74 -6.14 1.69
CA LYS A 294 -2.90 -6.40 2.54
C LYS A 294 -2.48 -7.08 3.84
N ASN A 295 -1.67 -8.14 3.78
CA ASN A 295 -1.24 -8.85 4.98
C ASN A 295 -0.42 -7.95 5.93
N ILE A 296 0.47 -7.12 5.38
CA ILE A 296 1.26 -6.15 6.16
C ILE A 296 0.34 -5.09 6.79
N TYR A 297 -0.57 -4.51 6.01
CA TYR A 297 -1.57 -3.55 6.48
C TYR A 297 -2.40 -4.13 7.63
N THR A 298 -3.02 -5.29 7.42
CA THR A 298 -3.85 -5.98 8.40
C THR A 298 -3.06 -6.35 9.65
N TYR A 299 -1.80 -6.79 9.50
CA TYR A 299 -0.94 -7.10 10.64
C TYR A 299 -0.72 -5.86 11.51
N LEU A 300 -0.38 -4.70 10.91
CA LEU A 300 -0.12 -3.49 11.67
C LEU A 300 -1.38 -2.94 12.34
N VAL A 301 -2.50 -2.85 11.62
CA VAL A 301 -3.78 -2.40 12.21
C VAL A 301 -4.19 -3.28 13.40
N LYS A 302 -3.90 -4.58 13.36
CA LYS A 302 -4.24 -5.52 14.44
C LYS A 302 -3.27 -5.48 15.62
N ASN A 303 -1.96 -5.37 15.36
CA ASN A 303 -0.95 -5.58 16.40
C ASN A 303 -0.36 -4.29 16.93
N VAL A 304 -0.88 -3.14 16.49
CA VAL A 304 -0.36 -1.83 16.86
C VAL A 304 -1.50 -0.92 17.29
N ASP A 305 -1.43 -0.47 18.53
CA ASP A 305 -2.37 0.50 19.07
C ASP A 305 -1.88 1.92 18.84
N TYR A 306 -2.79 2.78 18.37
CA TYR A 306 -2.47 4.18 18.18
C TYR A 306 -2.40 4.89 19.53
N VAL A 307 -1.22 5.42 19.86
CA VAL A 307 -0.97 6.11 21.14
C VAL A 307 -0.33 7.46 20.90
N LEU A 308 -0.84 8.49 21.58
CA LEU A 308 -0.26 9.83 21.57
C LEU A 308 0.45 10.10 22.90
N PRO A 309 1.79 10.06 22.96
CA PRO A 309 2.53 10.44 24.16
C PRO A 309 2.24 11.89 24.55
N THR A 310 2.09 12.16 25.85
CA THR A 310 2.05 13.54 26.35
C THR A 310 3.46 14.01 26.66
N TYR A 311 3.83 15.15 26.09
CA TYR A 311 5.18 15.72 26.23
C TYR A 311 5.10 17.23 26.44
N ARG A 312 6.16 17.84 27.00
CA ARG A 312 6.16 19.26 27.41
C ARG A 312 6.44 20.21 26.25
N SER A 313 7.13 19.73 25.23
CA SER A 313 7.47 20.46 24.01
C SER A 313 7.60 19.50 22.82
N ASN A 314 7.41 19.97 21.59
CA ASN A 314 7.53 19.12 20.38
C ASN A 314 8.91 18.47 20.26
N SER A 315 9.98 19.10 20.76
CA SER A 315 11.31 18.50 20.81
C SER A 315 11.39 17.27 21.73
N ASP A 316 10.58 17.21 22.79
CA ASP A 316 10.55 16.06 23.69
C ASP A 316 9.79 14.86 23.09
N ALA A 317 8.99 15.08 22.05
CA ALA A 317 8.23 14.01 21.38
C ALA A 317 9.17 12.95 20.79
N MET A 318 10.30 13.41 20.23
CA MET A 318 11.33 12.58 19.61
C MET A 318 12.10 11.73 20.63
N ASP A 319 11.93 11.94 21.93
CA ASP A 319 12.49 11.01 22.92
C ASP A 319 11.67 9.72 23.05
N TYR A 320 10.43 9.67 22.54
CA TYR A 320 9.52 8.55 22.72
C TYR A 320 9.59 7.54 21.58
N ASP A 321 9.64 6.24 21.93
CA ASP A 321 9.68 5.15 20.96
C ASP A 321 8.46 5.07 20.03
N ALA A 322 7.32 5.67 20.42
CA ALA A 322 6.09 5.75 19.63
C ALA A 322 6.27 6.37 18.22
N PHE A 323 7.27 7.24 18.03
CA PHE A 323 7.58 7.89 16.74
C PHE A 323 8.54 7.08 15.86
N TYR A 324 9.02 5.93 16.36
CA TYR A 324 10.03 5.11 15.70
C TYR A 324 9.54 3.68 15.49
N VAL A 325 10.25 2.94 14.64
CA VAL A 325 9.97 1.52 14.37
C VAL A 325 10.04 0.69 15.66
N GLU A 326 10.87 1.09 16.63
CA GLU A 326 11.00 0.45 17.93
C GLU A 326 9.67 0.38 18.69
N GLY A 327 8.89 1.46 18.74
CA GLY A 327 7.61 1.47 19.46
C GLY A 327 6.66 0.41 18.91
N ILE A 328 6.62 0.33 17.58
CA ILE A 328 5.76 -0.60 16.83
C ILE A 328 6.21 -2.04 17.05
N LEU A 329 7.49 -2.35 16.85
CA LEU A 329 8.01 -3.72 16.88
C LEU A 329 8.26 -4.25 18.30
N ASN A 330 8.47 -3.39 19.29
CA ASN A 330 8.76 -3.79 20.68
C ASN A 330 7.51 -3.81 21.55
N ASN A 331 6.62 -2.83 21.38
CA ASN A 331 5.51 -2.59 22.31
C ASN A 331 4.14 -2.73 21.65
N GLY A 332 4.06 -2.83 20.32
CA GLY A 332 2.79 -2.80 19.60
C GLY A 332 2.05 -1.48 19.80
N ALA A 333 2.77 -0.36 19.91
CA ALA A 333 2.16 0.93 20.16
C ALA A 333 2.98 2.07 19.54
N GLY A 334 2.31 2.97 18.82
CA GLY A 334 2.95 4.18 18.31
C GLY A 334 2.00 5.16 17.65
N VAL A 335 2.57 6.17 17.02
CA VAL A 335 1.85 7.16 16.20
C VAL A 335 1.98 6.86 14.72
N CYS A 336 1.32 7.66 13.87
CA CYS A 336 1.33 7.56 12.41
C CYS A 336 2.75 7.49 11.83
N ASP A 337 3.69 8.23 12.42
CA ASP A 337 5.09 8.24 12.01
C ASP A 337 5.79 6.89 12.21
N GLY A 338 5.63 6.27 13.39
CA GLY A 338 6.21 4.95 13.66
C GLY A 338 5.57 3.86 12.80
N ILE A 339 4.23 3.91 12.65
CA ILE A 339 3.45 2.97 11.86
C ILE A 339 3.88 3.02 10.39
N SER A 340 3.93 4.22 9.79
CA SER A 340 4.28 4.39 8.37
C SER A 340 5.73 4.00 8.05
N LYS A 341 6.69 4.28 8.95
CA LYS A 341 8.07 3.77 8.81
C LYS A 341 8.11 2.25 8.84
N THR A 342 7.35 1.63 9.74
CA THR A 342 7.32 0.17 9.89
C THR A 342 6.67 -0.50 8.67
N PHE A 343 5.56 0.05 8.18
CA PHE A 343 4.91 -0.41 6.94
C PHE A 343 5.88 -0.33 5.75
N SER A 344 6.57 0.82 5.58
CA SER A 344 7.58 0.99 4.53
C SER A 344 8.72 -0.03 4.64
N CYS A 345 9.25 -0.29 5.84
CA CYS A 345 10.28 -1.31 6.04
C CYS A 345 9.81 -2.69 5.58
N LEU A 346 8.61 -3.13 6.02
CA LEU A 346 8.06 -4.44 5.70
C LEU A 346 7.83 -4.61 4.19
N MET A 347 7.26 -3.60 3.53
CA MET A 347 7.01 -3.61 2.09
C MET A 347 8.30 -3.66 1.27
N ASN A 348 9.27 -2.78 1.58
CA ASN A 348 10.52 -2.73 0.82
C ASN A 348 11.38 -3.99 1.03
N MET A 349 11.30 -4.64 2.21
CA MET A 349 11.92 -5.94 2.44
C MET A 349 11.36 -7.05 1.54
N GLU A 350 10.07 -6.98 1.21
CA GLU A 350 9.39 -7.85 0.24
C GLU A 350 9.60 -7.44 -1.22
N GLY A 351 10.38 -6.37 -1.46
CA GLY A 351 10.68 -5.87 -2.80
C GLY A 351 9.60 -4.94 -3.37
N ILE A 352 8.54 -4.66 -2.63
CA ILE A 352 7.46 -3.77 -3.04
C ILE A 352 7.89 -2.35 -2.71
N ARG A 353 8.02 -1.51 -3.74
CA ARG A 353 8.46 -0.11 -3.55
C ARG A 353 7.41 0.61 -2.71
N CYS A 354 7.82 1.04 -1.54
CA CYS A 354 6.98 1.79 -0.62
C CYS A 354 7.76 2.99 -0.11
N VAL A 355 7.12 4.14 -0.03
CA VAL A 355 7.67 5.31 0.63
C VAL A 355 6.78 5.74 1.78
N ARG A 356 7.35 6.46 2.73
CA ARG A 356 6.60 7.26 3.69
C ARG A 356 6.35 8.65 3.13
N THR A 357 5.11 9.10 3.29
CA THR A 357 4.64 10.43 2.92
C THR A 357 4.08 11.14 4.16
N THR A 358 4.08 12.47 4.15
CA THR A 358 3.64 13.29 5.28
C THR A 358 2.89 14.54 4.86
N SER A 359 1.90 14.90 5.68
CA SER A 359 1.37 16.26 5.76
C SER A 359 1.99 16.99 6.97
N VAL A 360 1.42 18.15 7.33
CA VAL A 360 1.83 18.91 8.51
C VAL A 360 1.69 18.12 9.82
N ASP A 361 0.67 17.26 9.93
CA ASP A 361 0.25 16.62 11.18
C ASP A 361 0.03 15.11 11.06
N HIS A 362 0.28 14.51 9.89
CA HIS A 362 0.06 13.10 9.64
C HIS A 362 1.12 12.46 8.76
N ALA A 363 1.26 11.14 8.86
CA ALA A 363 2.17 10.34 8.06
C ALA A 363 1.47 9.06 7.58
N TRP A 364 1.67 8.72 6.31
CA TRP A 364 1.13 7.51 5.68
C TRP A 364 2.13 6.98 4.65
N ASN A 365 1.71 6.05 3.80
CA ASN A 365 2.58 5.44 2.80
C ASN A 365 2.02 5.56 1.38
N GLU A 366 2.93 5.69 0.42
CA GLU A 366 2.63 5.46 -1.00
C GLU A 366 3.37 4.19 -1.44
N ALA A 367 2.68 3.27 -2.09
CA ALA A 367 3.23 2.01 -2.57
C ALA A 367 3.02 1.84 -4.08
N PHE A 368 4.08 1.48 -4.80
CA PHE A 368 4.01 1.19 -6.22
C PHE A 368 3.67 -0.28 -6.44
N ILE A 369 2.46 -0.54 -6.92
CA ILE A 369 1.91 -1.88 -7.11
C ILE A 369 1.28 -1.93 -8.50
N ASN A 370 1.60 -2.97 -9.27
CA ASN A 370 1.05 -3.20 -10.61
C ASN A 370 1.10 -1.98 -11.56
N GLY A 371 2.20 -1.23 -11.55
CA GLY A 371 2.39 -0.11 -12.47
C GLY A 371 1.87 1.23 -11.96
N LYS A 372 1.27 1.29 -10.76
CA LYS A 372 0.65 2.50 -10.21
C LYS A 372 1.06 2.75 -8.76
N TRP A 373 1.08 4.02 -8.37
CA TRP A 373 1.21 4.41 -6.97
C TRP A 373 -0.16 4.43 -6.29
N PHE A 374 -0.20 3.91 -5.07
CA PHE A 374 -1.37 3.83 -4.22
C PHE A 374 -1.07 4.36 -2.84
N THR A 375 -2.02 5.12 -2.30
CA THR A 375 -2.00 5.57 -0.91
C THR A 375 -2.48 4.46 0.01
N ILE A 376 -1.70 4.19 1.07
CA ILE A 376 -2.02 3.22 2.11
C ILE A 376 -1.76 3.86 3.48
N ASP A 377 -2.78 3.86 4.35
CA ASP A 377 -2.68 4.43 5.71
C ASP A 377 -3.15 3.42 6.76
N ALA A 378 -2.19 2.68 7.33
CA ALA A 378 -2.44 1.72 8.40
C ALA A 378 -2.79 2.39 9.75
N THR A 379 -2.61 3.71 9.90
CA THR A 379 -2.95 4.43 11.13
C THR A 379 -4.47 4.55 11.30
N HIS A 380 -5.17 4.79 10.20
CA HIS A 380 -6.62 4.94 10.16
C HIS A 380 -7.30 3.69 9.58
N GLY A 381 -6.66 2.53 9.76
CA GLY A 381 -7.20 1.25 9.29
C GLY A 381 -8.20 0.62 10.25
N ASN A 382 -8.46 1.27 11.39
CA ASN A 382 -9.44 0.85 12.38
C ASN A 382 -10.56 1.90 12.53
N VAL A 383 -11.69 1.45 13.05
CA VAL A 383 -12.87 2.28 13.32
C VAL A 383 -13.23 2.09 14.77
N SER A 384 -13.20 3.18 15.54
CA SER A 384 -13.58 3.15 16.95
C SER A 384 -15.10 3.05 17.11
N THR A 385 -15.57 2.11 17.91
CA THR A 385 -16.96 1.97 18.30
C THR A 385 -17.30 2.92 19.45
N THR A 386 -18.60 3.13 19.69
CA THR A 386 -19.10 3.95 20.81
C THR A 386 -18.68 3.46 22.19
N ASP A 387 -18.39 2.17 22.33
CA ASP A 387 -17.90 1.53 23.56
C ASP A 387 -16.37 1.41 23.62
N GLY A 388 -15.65 2.06 22.69
CA GLY A 388 -14.18 2.15 22.71
C GLY A 388 -13.46 0.91 22.19
N LYS A 389 -14.16 0.05 21.44
CA LYS A 389 -13.56 -1.09 20.73
C LYS A 389 -13.11 -0.64 19.35
N GLU A 390 -12.24 -1.41 18.73
CA GLU A 390 -11.72 -1.11 17.40
C GLU A 390 -12.10 -2.21 16.39
N LEU A 391 -12.49 -1.75 15.20
CA LEU A 391 -12.94 -2.57 14.08
C LEU A 391 -12.00 -2.38 12.89
N LEU A 392 -11.41 -3.46 12.38
CA LEU A 392 -10.60 -3.42 11.16
C LEU A 392 -11.42 -2.95 9.96
N ALA A 393 -10.84 -2.05 9.17
CA ALA A 393 -11.38 -1.54 7.94
C ALA A 393 -10.33 -1.34 6.84
N TYR A 394 -10.79 -1.39 5.59
CA TYR A 394 -9.94 -1.30 4.40
C TYR A 394 -10.23 -0.05 3.56
N ASN A 395 -10.92 0.95 4.12
CA ASN A 395 -11.19 2.24 3.46
C ASN A 395 -9.92 3.11 3.30
N ASN A 396 -8.83 2.77 3.97
CA ASN A 396 -7.52 3.41 3.84
C ASN A 396 -6.47 2.48 3.18
N PHE A 397 -6.91 1.38 2.56
CA PHE A 397 -6.04 0.43 1.88
C PHE A 397 -6.10 0.61 0.37
N MET A 398 -4.95 0.97 -0.24
CA MET A 398 -4.78 1.17 -1.67
C MET A 398 -5.80 2.13 -2.29
N ILE A 399 -5.96 3.31 -1.67
CA ILE A 399 -6.76 4.41 -2.22
C ILE A 399 -5.89 5.33 -3.10
N ASN A 400 -6.52 6.31 -3.76
CA ASN A 400 -5.78 7.36 -4.47
C ASN A 400 -5.63 8.63 -3.62
N GLU A 401 -4.75 9.52 -4.06
CA GLU A 401 -4.47 10.81 -3.43
C GLU A 401 -5.74 11.66 -3.29
N THR A 402 -6.64 11.66 -4.29
CA THR A 402 -7.87 12.46 -4.23
C THR A 402 -8.79 12.03 -3.08
N ILE A 403 -8.89 10.73 -2.82
CA ILE A 403 -9.61 10.21 -1.65
C ILE A 403 -8.90 10.64 -0.37
N LYS A 404 -7.56 10.53 -0.32
CA LYS A 404 -6.78 10.93 0.86
C LYS A 404 -6.90 12.42 1.18
N GLU A 405 -6.86 13.27 0.16
CA GLU A 405 -7.08 14.71 0.24
C GLU A 405 -8.47 15.05 0.75
N SER A 406 -9.49 14.28 0.34
CA SER A 406 -10.85 14.44 0.87
C SER A 406 -10.95 14.18 2.37
N TYR A 407 -9.97 13.46 2.96
CA TYR A 407 -9.86 13.22 4.39
C TYR A 407 -9.11 14.34 5.12
N GLY A 408 -8.70 15.39 4.39
CA GLY A 408 -7.97 16.54 4.92
C GLY A 408 -6.45 16.37 4.91
N TYR A 409 -5.92 15.32 4.28
CA TYR A 409 -4.49 15.04 4.21
C TYR A 409 -3.98 15.16 2.78
N ALA A 410 -3.14 16.17 2.52
CA ALA A 410 -2.47 16.37 1.24
C ALA A 410 -0.95 16.32 1.42
N ASP A 411 -0.25 15.73 0.45
CA ASP A 411 1.21 15.77 0.37
C ASP A 411 1.64 17.01 -0.42
N ASP A 412 2.33 17.94 0.23
CA ASP A 412 2.92 19.11 -0.42
C ASP A 412 4.46 19.01 -0.55
N LEU A 413 5.04 17.87 -0.18
CA LEU A 413 6.47 17.63 -0.02
C LEU A 413 7.06 16.64 -1.04
N ARG A 414 6.37 15.54 -1.42
CA ARG A 414 6.85 14.58 -2.44
C ARG A 414 6.04 14.60 -3.74
N THR A 415 6.06 15.75 -4.41
CA THR A 415 5.30 15.99 -5.65
C THR A 415 5.70 15.10 -6.85
N GLU A 416 6.82 14.39 -6.77
CA GLU A 416 7.25 13.43 -7.78
C GLU A 416 6.48 12.10 -7.73
N ILE A 417 5.72 11.86 -6.66
CA ILE A 417 4.87 10.69 -6.50
C ILE A 417 3.42 11.13 -6.66
N VAL A 418 2.75 10.58 -7.67
CA VAL A 418 1.34 10.83 -7.94
C VAL A 418 0.59 9.53 -7.72
N ALA A 419 -0.15 9.45 -6.61
CA ALA A 419 -0.87 8.23 -6.21
C ALA A 419 -2.26 8.20 -6.85
N ASP A 420 -2.31 7.99 -8.16
CA ASP A 420 -3.54 7.99 -8.96
C ASP A 420 -4.12 6.59 -9.19
N GLY A 421 -3.56 5.57 -8.55
CA GLY A 421 -4.02 4.19 -8.66
C GLY A 421 -5.48 4.02 -8.21
N VAL A 422 -6.27 3.24 -8.98
CA VAL A 422 -7.67 2.96 -8.65
C VAL A 422 -7.84 1.48 -8.28
N TYR A 423 -8.08 1.22 -6.99
CA TYR A 423 -8.33 -0.12 -6.47
C TYR A 423 -9.53 -0.11 -5.52
N ASP A 424 -10.59 -0.81 -5.89
CA ASP A 424 -11.74 -1.04 -5.00
C ASP A 424 -11.51 -2.35 -4.23
N TYR A 425 -11.06 -2.24 -2.98
CA TYR A 425 -10.82 -3.41 -2.12
C TYR A 425 -12.01 -4.36 -2.06
N TYR A 426 -13.22 -3.82 -1.95
CA TYR A 426 -14.43 -4.62 -1.74
C TYR A 426 -14.88 -5.33 -3.01
N ALA A 427 -14.72 -4.70 -4.18
CA ALA A 427 -14.95 -5.35 -5.47
C ALA A 427 -13.86 -6.36 -5.88
N ASN A 428 -12.70 -6.30 -5.21
CA ASN A 428 -11.55 -7.20 -5.42
C ASN A 428 -11.36 -8.23 -4.30
N SER A 429 -12.24 -8.25 -3.31
CA SER A 429 -12.27 -9.26 -2.25
C SER A 429 -13.49 -10.14 -2.44
N TYR A 430 -13.37 -11.45 -2.21
CA TYR A 430 -14.40 -12.42 -2.58
C TYR A 430 -14.74 -13.39 -1.45
N PHE A 431 -16.00 -13.83 -1.43
CA PHE A 431 -16.46 -14.94 -0.61
C PHE A 431 -17.33 -15.89 -1.44
N THR A 432 -17.35 -17.17 -1.06
CA THR A 432 -18.14 -18.19 -1.76
C THR A 432 -19.15 -18.82 -0.81
N TYR A 433 -20.40 -18.91 -1.25
CA TYR A 433 -21.46 -19.62 -0.56
C TYR A 433 -22.17 -20.57 -1.52
N ASN A 434 -22.20 -21.87 -1.20
CA ASN A 434 -22.83 -22.92 -2.01
C ASN A 434 -22.45 -22.91 -3.50
N GLY A 435 -21.17 -22.63 -3.81
CA GLY A 435 -20.66 -22.58 -5.18
C GLY A 435 -20.91 -21.25 -5.91
N THR A 436 -21.61 -20.30 -5.29
CA THR A 436 -21.75 -18.92 -5.78
C THR A 436 -20.65 -18.07 -5.17
N THR A 437 -19.80 -17.46 -5.99
CA THR A 437 -18.80 -16.48 -5.56
C THR A 437 -19.35 -15.07 -5.76
N CYS A 438 -19.28 -14.28 -4.70
CA CYS A 438 -19.64 -12.86 -4.67
C CYS A 438 -18.44 -12.05 -4.19
N ASP A 439 -18.37 -10.79 -4.59
CA ASP A 439 -17.45 -9.84 -3.99
C ASP A 439 -18.08 -9.16 -2.76
N TYR A 440 -17.29 -8.40 -2.01
CA TYR A 440 -17.76 -7.63 -0.85
C TYR A 440 -18.41 -6.28 -1.24
N ASN A 441 -18.54 -6.01 -2.55
CA ASN A 441 -19.31 -4.89 -3.08
C ASN A 441 -20.75 -5.37 -3.37
N ILE A 442 -21.54 -5.45 -2.32
CA ILE A 442 -22.82 -6.16 -2.28
C ILE A 442 -23.87 -5.46 -3.14
N GLY A 443 -24.27 -6.07 -4.25
CA GLY A 443 -25.24 -5.57 -5.22
C GLY A 443 -26.69 -5.97 -4.92
N SER A 444 -26.94 -6.84 -3.93
CA SER A 444 -28.31 -7.16 -3.52
C SER A 444 -28.45 -7.66 -2.07
N LYS A 445 -29.69 -7.60 -1.56
CA LYS A 445 -30.04 -8.21 -0.27
C LYS A 445 -29.82 -9.73 -0.23
N GLU A 446 -29.89 -10.40 -1.39
CA GLU A 446 -29.60 -11.84 -1.47
C GLU A 446 -28.12 -12.10 -1.18
N GLU A 447 -27.24 -11.38 -1.88
CA GLU A 447 -25.79 -11.46 -1.71
C GLU A 447 -25.38 -11.12 -0.27
N LEU A 448 -25.97 -10.09 0.32
CA LEU A 448 -25.72 -9.75 1.74
C LEU A 448 -26.05 -10.93 2.66
N SER A 449 -27.13 -11.65 2.35
CA SER A 449 -27.52 -12.82 3.14
C SER A 449 -26.56 -14.00 2.97
N TYR A 450 -25.87 -14.12 1.84
CA TYR A 450 -24.81 -15.10 1.63
C TYR A 450 -23.58 -14.76 2.46
N LEU A 451 -23.16 -13.49 2.45
CA LEU A 451 -22.05 -13.02 3.28
C LEU A 451 -22.30 -13.32 4.76
N PHE A 452 -23.50 -13.01 5.26
CA PHE A 452 -23.89 -13.29 6.64
C PHE A 452 -23.93 -14.79 6.98
N ARG A 453 -24.28 -15.66 6.03
CA ARG A 453 -24.23 -17.12 6.23
C ARG A 453 -22.80 -17.63 6.32
N VAL A 454 -21.92 -17.15 5.42
CA VAL A 454 -20.48 -17.43 5.48
C VAL A 454 -19.92 -16.94 6.80
N ALA A 455 -20.26 -15.72 7.19
CA ALA A 455 -19.75 -15.14 8.42
C ALA A 455 -20.17 -15.93 9.66
N LYS A 456 -21.45 -16.32 9.72
CA LYS A 456 -21.99 -17.20 10.77
C LYS A 456 -21.26 -18.55 10.81
N GLN A 457 -20.98 -19.15 9.66
CA GLN A 457 -20.28 -20.44 9.60
C GLN A 457 -18.88 -20.32 10.18
N ILE A 458 -18.11 -19.32 9.76
CA ILE A 458 -16.74 -19.12 10.21
C ILE A 458 -16.71 -18.80 11.72
N ALA A 459 -17.64 -17.96 12.20
CA ALA A 459 -17.74 -17.63 13.62
C ALA A 459 -18.00 -18.90 14.47
N LEU A 460 -18.86 -19.80 13.99
CA LEU A 460 -19.11 -21.09 14.65
C LEU A 460 -17.87 -22.00 14.65
N GLU A 461 -17.16 -22.08 13.52
CA GLU A 461 -15.93 -22.87 13.39
C GLU A 461 -14.83 -22.38 14.35
N ASN A 462 -14.73 -21.06 14.52
CA ASN A 462 -13.75 -20.42 15.41
C ASN A 462 -14.24 -20.20 16.84
N SER A 463 -15.44 -20.70 17.20
CA SER A 463 -16.06 -20.49 18.52
C SER A 463 -16.17 -19.00 18.92
N GLN A 464 -16.33 -18.10 17.95
CA GLN A 464 -16.48 -16.67 18.15
C GLN A 464 -17.95 -16.33 18.45
N THR A 465 -18.18 -15.63 19.57
CA THR A 465 -19.50 -15.12 19.94
C THR A 465 -19.73 -13.68 19.46
N THR A 466 -18.65 -12.93 19.27
CA THR A 466 -18.67 -11.55 18.75
C THR A 466 -17.73 -11.48 17.55
N PHE A 467 -18.23 -10.93 16.44
CA PHE A 467 -17.47 -10.74 15.21
C PHE A 467 -18.03 -9.58 14.39
N SER A 468 -17.20 -8.99 13.53
CA SER A 468 -17.61 -7.97 12.58
C SER A 468 -17.56 -8.45 11.13
N VAL A 469 -18.30 -7.77 10.26
CA VAL A 469 -18.25 -7.96 8.82
C VAL A 469 -18.23 -6.59 8.16
N ASN A 470 -17.19 -6.33 7.36
CA ASN A 470 -17.02 -5.09 6.62
C ASN A 470 -17.35 -5.28 5.12
N PHE A 471 -18.22 -4.44 4.55
CA PHE A 471 -18.64 -4.53 3.14
C PHE A 471 -19.20 -3.20 2.61
N VAL A 472 -19.28 -3.05 1.29
CA VAL A 472 -19.92 -1.92 0.61
C VAL A 472 -21.29 -2.35 0.08
N LEU A 473 -22.30 -1.46 0.11
CA LEU A 473 -23.57 -1.66 -0.60
C LEU A 473 -23.54 -0.93 -1.96
N ASP A 474 -23.80 -1.65 -3.04
CA ASP A 474 -23.85 -1.14 -4.42
C ASP A 474 -25.21 -1.38 -5.08
N TYR A 475 -26.27 -0.94 -4.39
CA TYR A 475 -27.61 -0.90 -4.94
C TYR A 475 -28.44 0.16 -4.22
N ASP A 476 -29.49 0.64 -4.91
CA ASP A 476 -30.44 1.57 -4.30
C ASP A 476 -31.18 0.88 -3.16
N SER A 477 -30.81 1.25 -1.94
CA SER A 477 -31.23 0.53 -0.75
C SER A 477 -32.29 1.29 0.06
N GLY A 478 -32.53 2.57 -0.27
CA GLY A 478 -33.06 3.52 0.72
C GLY A 478 -32.09 3.68 1.90
N THR A 479 -31.98 4.86 2.48
CA THR A 479 -30.93 5.19 3.46
C THR A 479 -31.02 4.44 4.81
N ASP A 480 -32.00 3.54 5.00
CA ASP A 480 -32.17 2.76 6.24
C ASP A 480 -31.33 1.46 6.23
N TYR A 481 -30.01 1.62 6.42
CA TYR A 481 -29.04 0.52 6.51
C TYR A 481 -29.41 -0.52 7.57
N SER A 482 -29.97 -0.07 8.71
CA SER A 482 -30.40 -0.95 9.79
C SER A 482 -31.50 -1.92 9.35
N SER A 483 -32.47 -1.45 8.56
CA SER A 483 -33.55 -2.30 8.01
C SER A 483 -33.03 -3.31 6.99
N ILE A 484 -32.07 -2.91 6.14
CA ILE A 484 -31.43 -3.78 5.15
C ILE A 484 -30.66 -4.91 5.85
N VAL A 485 -29.77 -4.56 6.78
CA VAL A 485 -28.99 -5.52 7.58
C VAL A 485 -29.93 -6.46 8.34
N SER A 486 -30.96 -5.93 9.00
CA SER A 486 -31.96 -6.73 9.70
C SER A 486 -32.68 -7.73 8.79
N SER A 487 -33.00 -7.31 7.56
CA SER A 487 -33.70 -8.15 6.60
C SER A 487 -32.79 -9.24 6.02
N ALA A 488 -31.54 -8.92 5.68
CA ALA A 488 -30.55 -9.90 5.21
C ALA A 488 -30.20 -10.91 6.31
N LYS A 489 -30.04 -10.46 7.56
CA LYS A 489 -29.83 -11.32 8.74
C LYS A 489 -30.96 -12.32 8.95
N ARG A 490 -32.22 -11.87 8.89
CA ARG A 490 -33.38 -12.77 8.97
C ARG A 490 -33.34 -13.81 7.85
N LYS A 491 -33.00 -13.38 6.63
CA LYS A 491 -32.86 -14.29 5.48
C LYS A 491 -31.70 -15.26 5.64
N ALA A 492 -30.62 -14.86 6.30
CA ALA A 492 -29.48 -15.70 6.65
C ALA A 492 -29.79 -16.73 7.77
N GLY A 493 -30.94 -16.64 8.43
CA GLY A 493 -31.28 -17.50 9.57
C GLY A 493 -30.39 -17.25 10.79
N MET A 494 -29.95 -16.00 10.97
CA MET A 494 -29.20 -15.55 12.14
C MET A 494 -30.16 -15.02 13.21
N LEU A 495 -30.22 -15.72 14.35
CA LEU A 495 -31.08 -15.37 15.50
C LEU A 495 -30.39 -14.48 16.53
N LEU A 496 -29.18 -13.99 16.24
CA LEU A 496 -28.40 -13.11 17.14
C LEU A 496 -29.22 -11.89 17.52
N THR A 497 -29.15 -11.43 18.77
CA THR A 497 -29.97 -10.29 19.24
C THR A 497 -29.20 -8.99 19.25
N GLY A 498 -27.87 -9.01 19.42
CA GLY A 498 -27.02 -7.84 19.32
C GLY A 498 -26.52 -7.63 17.90
N VAL A 499 -26.99 -6.56 17.23
CA VAL A 499 -26.45 -6.13 15.93
C VAL A 499 -26.24 -4.64 15.97
N SER A 500 -25.00 -4.22 15.74
CA SER A 500 -24.63 -2.82 15.61
C SER A 500 -24.19 -2.56 14.17
N VAL A 501 -24.64 -1.47 13.58
CA VAL A 501 -24.29 -1.06 12.22
C VAL A 501 -23.53 0.25 12.30
N TYR A 502 -22.31 0.26 11.80
CA TYR A 502 -21.44 1.42 11.73
C TYR A 502 -21.25 1.81 10.27
N LEU A 503 -21.46 3.09 9.95
CA LEU A 503 -21.19 3.65 8.64
C LEU A 503 -19.80 4.27 8.66
N LEU A 504 -18.94 3.90 7.71
CA LEU A 504 -17.64 4.53 7.53
C LEU A 504 -17.86 5.80 6.71
N SER A 505 -17.94 6.93 7.40
CA SER A 505 -18.27 8.22 6.83
C SER A 505 -17.09 8.82 6.11
N GLU A 506 -16.71 8.30 4.94
CA GLU A 506 -15.60 8.87 4.14
C GLU A 506 -15.43 8.22 2.75
N THR A 507 -16.13 7.13 2.44
CA THR A 507 -16.12 6.54 1.10
C THR A 507 -17.33 7.03 0.32
N GLY A 508 -17.16 7.44 -0.95
CA GLY A 508 -18.27 7.90 -1.80
C GLY A 508 -19.41 6.86 -2.02
N LYS A 509 -19.21 5.62 -1.56
CA LYS A 509 -20.21 4.54 -1.46
C LYS A 509 -20.49 4.21 0.02
N PRO A 510 -21.70 3.74 0.38
CA PRO A 510 -22.03 3.35 1.75
C PRO A 510 -21.26 2.10 2.18
N ASN A 511 -20.16 2.32 2.90
CA ASN A 511 -19.32 1.29 3.50
C ASN A 511 -19.77 1.04 4.94
N LEU A 512 -20.10 -0.22 5.24
CA LEU A 512 -20.70 -0.63 6.50
C LEU A 512 -19.82 -1.65 7.21
N VAL A 513 -19.63 -1.45 8.51
CA VAL A 513 -19.15 -2.48 9.43
C VAL A 513 -20.31 -2.92 10.30
N VAL A 514 -20.66 -4.20 10.24
CA VAL A 514 -21.74 -4.79 11.04
C VAL A 514 -21.13 -5.68 12.10
N VAL A 515 -21.40 -5.36 13.36
CA VAL A 515 -20.97 -6.17 14.52
C VAL A 515 -22.12 -7.05 14.98
N PHE A 516 -21.86 -8.33 15.11
CA PHE A 516 -22.77 -9.33 15.65
C PHE A 516 -22.31 -9.76 17.05
N ASN A 517 -23.25 -9.82 18.01
CA ASN A 517 -23.04 -10.28 19.38
C ASN A 517 -24.03 -11.38 19.79
#